data_AF-A0A7C9TKJ9-F1
#
_entry.id   AF-A0A7C9TKJ9-F1
#
_cell.length_a   1.000
_cell.length_b   1.000
_cell.length_c   1.000
_cell.angle_alpha   90.00
_cell.angle_beta   90.00
_cell.angle_gamma   90.00
#
_symmetry.space_group_name_H-M   'P 1'
#
loop_
_entity.id
_entity.type
_entity.pdbx_description
1 polymer ?
#
loop_
_entity_poly.entity_id
_entity_poly.type
_entity_poly.pdbx_seq_one_letter_code
_entity_poly.pdbx_strand_id
1 'polypeptide(L)'
;MSFFHKLPGFQRSAPGWEHRLWRRLPAILLWGTLLPALLAGALHLAAEPPADAGRVNAALLLWDFTLVGVVVLHWTLVLTVGLACFIVRVMKGPAYVADPYPLPVLPEPGDGPQG
;
A
#
# COMPACT_ATOMS: atom_id res chain seq x y z
N MET A 1 -22.78 12.87 -17.99
CA MET A 1 -21.65 12.12 -18.58
C MET A 1 -21.29 10.98 -17.63
N SER A 2 -21.83 9.77 -17.85
CA SER A 2 -21.47 8.60 -17.04
C SER A 2 -20.21 7.96 -17.61
N PHE A 3 -19.07 8.16 -16.97
CA PHE A 3 -17.78 7.70 -17.49
C PHE A 3 -17.55 6.17 -17.40
N PHE A 4 -18.46 5.40 -16.77
CA PHE A 4 -18.28 3.95 -16.60
C PHE A 4 -19.61 3.17 -16.57
N HIS A 5 -19.87 2.37 -17.61
CA HIS A 5 -20.98 1.40 -17.59
C HIS A 5 -20.56 0.19 -16.75
N LYS A 6 -21.30 -0.06 -15.66
CA LYS A 6 -21.15 -1.26 -14.84
C LYS A 6 -21.96 -2.40 -15.44
N LEU A 7 -21.40 -3.60 -15.44
CA LEU A 7 -22.11 -4.80 -15.91
C LEU A 7 -23.33 -5.09 -15.00
N PRO A 8 -24.57 -5.14 -15.55
CA PRO A 8 -25.73 -5.54 -14.78
C PRO A 8 -25.61 -7.02 -14.37
N GLY A 9 -25.95 -7.35 -13.12
CA GLY A 9 -25.88 -8.72 -12.58
C GLY A 9 -24.54 -9.13 -11.95
N PHE A 10 -23.56 -8.23 -11.84
CA PHE A 10 -22.28 -8.52 -11.18
C PHE A 10 -22.43 -8.74 -9.67
N GLN A 11 -22.01 -9.92 -9.19
CA GLN A 11 -21.90 -10.26 -7.77
C GLN A 11 -20.68 -9.55 -7.15
N ARG A 12 -20.90 -8.76 -6.10
CA ARG A 12 -19.79 -8.12 -5.37
C ARG A 12 -19.10 -9.12 -4.45
N SER A 13 -17.79 -9.27 -4.60
CA SER A 13 -16.96 -10.00 -3.63
C SER A 13 -17.02 -9.32 -2.25
N ALA A 14 -17.23 -10.11 -1.20
CA ALA A 14 -17.31 -9.60 0.17
C ALA A 14 -15.99 -8.92 0.60
N PRO A 15 -16.05 -7.83 1.39
CA PRO A 15 -14.86 -7.14 1.86
C PRO A 15 -14.03 -8.05 2.78
N GLY A 16 -12.82 -8.39 2.34
CA GLY A 16 -11.89 -9.27 3.08
C GLY A 16 -10.95 -8.50 4.02
N TRP A 17 -9.91 -9.20 4.49
CA TRP A 17 -8.87 -8.68 5.40
C TRP A 17 -8.15 -7.43 4.87
N GLU A 18 -8.03 -7.28 3.56
CA GLU A 18 -7.50 -6.08 2.90
C GLU A 18 -8.22 -4.80 3.35
N HIS A 19 -9.55 -4.82 3.43
CA HIS A 19 -10.31 -3.62 3.79
C HIS A 19 -10.06 -3.22 5.25
N ARG A 20 -9.88 -4.21 6.12
CA ARG A 20 -9.52 -3.99 7.54
C ARG A 20 -8.10 -3.45 7.67
N LEU A 21 -7.15 -3.99 6.91
CA LEU A 21 -5.76 -3.56 6.89
C LEU A 21 -5.62 -2.15 6.31
N TRP A 22 -6.32 -1.84 5.21
CA TRP A 22 -6.37 -0.50 4.60
C TRP A 22 -6.82 0.58 5.58
N ARG A 23 -7.82 0.29 6.43
CA ARG A 23 -8.30 1.23 7.45
C ARG A 23 -7.31 1.41 8.60
N ARG A 24 -6.47 0.42 8.88
CA ARG A 24 -5.49 0.44 9.98
C ARG A 24 -4.12 0.99 9.54
N LEU A 25 -3.81 0.90 8.25
CA LEU A 25 -2.61 1.42 7.61
C LEU A 25 -2.23 2.87 7.99
N PRO A 26 -3.13 3.87 7.93
CA PRO A 26 -2.79 5.23 8.34
C PRO A 26 -2.48 5.33 9.84
N ALA A 27 -3.15 4.54 10.68
CA ALA A 27 -2.80 4.47 12.10
C ALA A 27 -1.43 3.81 12.31
N ILE A 28 -1.08 2.76 11.56
CA ILE A 28 0.23 2.09 11.63
C ILE A 28 1.35 3.04 11.16
N LEU A 29 1.11 3.87 10.14
CA LEU A 29 2.04 4.94 9.76
C LEU A 29 2.28 5.90 10.91
N LEU A 30 1.20 6.44 11.48
CA LEU A 30 1.28 7.39 12.58
C LEU A 30 2.01 6.81 13.78
N TRP A 31 1.68 5.59 14.19
CA TRP A 31 2.34 4.95 15.33
C TRP A 31 3.82 4.66 15.06
N GLY A 32 4.18 4.20 13.85
CA GLY A 32 5.57 3.92 13.54
C GLY A 32 6.43 5.15 13.22
N THR A 33 5.86 6.35 13.07
CA THR A 33 6.62 7.61 13.08
C THR A 33 6.64 8.27 14.45
N LEU A 34 5.52 8.23 15.16
CA LEU A 34 5.37 8.84 16.47
C LEU A 34 6.31 8.19 17.50
N LEU A 35 6.46 6.87 17.45
CA LEU A 35 7.25 6.11 18.42
C LEU A 35 8.77 6.41 18.27
N PRO A 36 9.38 6.38 17.07
CA PRO A 36 10.76 6.82 16.88
C PRO A 36 10.97 8.32 17.16
N ALA A 37 10.01 9.17 16.80
CA ALA A 37 10.10 10.61 17.06
C ALA A 37 10.10 10.93 18.57
N LEU A 38 9.24 10.25 19.35
CA LEU A 38 9.23 10.36 20.80
C LEU A 38 10.53 9.83 21.41
N LEU A 39 11.07 8.73 20.89
CA LEU A 39 12.34 8.17 21.38
C LEU A 39 13.52 9.10 21.08
N ALA A 40 13.58 9.68 19.88
CA ALA A 40 14.57 10.68 19.51
C ALA A 40 14.48 11.92 20.41
N GLY A 41 13.26 12.44 20.64
CA GLY A 41 13.03 13.57 21.54
C GLY A 41 13.46 13.27 22.98
N ALA A 42 13.15 12.08 23.50
CA ALA A 42 13.55 11.66 24.84
C ALA A 42 15.08 11.55 24.98
N LEU A 43 15.76 10.98 23.98
CA LEU A 43 17.22 10.90 23.94
C LEU A 43 17.86 12.29 23.92
N HIS A 44 17.29 13.22 23.18
CA HIS A 44 17.80 14.59 23.09
C HIS A 44 17.57 15.39 24.39
N LEU A 45 16.48 15.13 25.12
CA LEU A 45 16.21 15.72 26.43
C LEU A 45 17.09 15.13 27.54
N ALA A 46 17.47 13.86 27.42
CA ALA A 46 18.34 13.16 28.38
C ALA A 46 19.84 13.38 28.10
N ALA A 47 20.19 13.90 26.92
CA ALA A 47 21.57 14.22 26.59
C ALA A 47 22.01 15.48 27.34
N GLU A 48 23.04 15.35 28.18
CA GLU A 48 23.68 16.52 28.78
C GLU A 48 24.32 17.38 27.69
N PRO A 49 24.20 18.72 27.76
CA PRO A 49 24.80 19.61 26.77
C PRO A 49 26.31 19.37 26.74
N PRO A 50 26.90 19.16 25.55
CA PRO A 50 28.33 18.91 25.45
C PRO A 50 29.10 20.09 26.03
N ALA A 51 30.04 19.81 26.94
CA ALA A 51 30.89 20.82 27.58
C ALA A 51 31.69 21.67 26.57
N ASP A 52 31.91 21.14 25.37
CA ASP A 52 32.49 21.84 24.23
C ASP A 52 31.49 21.90 23.07
N ALA A 53 31.07 23.12 22.70
CA ALA A 53 30.05 23.38 21.68
C ALA A 53 30.38 22.86 20.26
N GLY A 54 31.58 22.31 20.05
CA GLY A 54 32.03 21.75 18.76
C GLY A 54 32.23 20.23 18.74
N ARG A 55 32.13 19.53 19.87
CA ARG A 55 32.40 18.09 19.91
C ARG A 55 31.11 17.30 19.69
N VAL A 56 30.89 16.88 18.46
CA VAL A 56 29.74 16.04 18.12
C VAL A 56 29.90 14.68 18.80
N ASN A 57 28.93 14.28 19.61
CA ASN A 57 28.94 12.96 20.25
C ASN A 57 28.64 11.89 19.20
N ALA A 58 29.67 11.14 18.79
CA ALA A 58 29.54 10.09 17.77
C ALA A 58 28.47 9.04 18.13
N ALA A 59 28.24 8.78 19.42
CA ALA A 59 27.18 7.88 19.86
C ALA A 59 25.79 8.47 19.59
N LEU A 60 25.58 9.77 19.83
CA LEU A 60 24.30 10.43 19.53
C LEU A 60 24.02 10.44 18.03
N LEU A 61 25.02 10.76 17.19
CA LEU A 61 24.85 10.69 15.74
C LEU A 61 24.48 9.29 15.25
N LEU A 62 25.15 8.25 15.76
CA LEU A 62 24.84 6.87 15.39
C LEU A 62 23.39 6.52 15.73
N TRP A 63 22.92 6.93 16.90
CA TRP A 63 21.52 6.75 17.32
C TRP A 63 20.56 7.51 16.42
N ASP A 64 20.86 8.77 16.10
CA ASP A 64 20.04 9.59 15.21
C ASP A 64 19.92 8.95 13.81
N PHE A 65 21.03 8.55 13.20
CA PHE A 65 21.02 7.89 11.89
C PHE A 65 20.29 6.55 11.93
N THR A 66 20.43 5.78 13.01
CA THR A 66 19.72 4.51 13.18
C THR A 66 18.20 4.74 13.27
N LEU A 67 17.77 5.73 14.04
CA LEU A 67 16.36 6.10 14.18
C LEU A 67 15.77 6.59 12.86
N VAL A 68 16.50 7.44 12.14
CA VAL A 68 16.10 7.88 10.79
C VAL A 68 15.97 6.69 9.84
N GLY A 69 16.94 5.77 9.87
CA GLY A 69 16.90 4.54 9.07
C GLY A 69 15.67 3.68 9.37
N VAL A 70 15.33 3.49 10.65
CA VAL A 70 14.12 2.75 11.07
C VAL A 70 12.84 3.43 10.58
N VAL A 71 12.77 4.77 10.65
CA VAL A 71 11.60 5.53 10.16
C VAL A 71 11.44 5.36 8.65
N VAL A 72 12.52 5.51 7.88
CA VAL A 72 12.49 5.34 6.42
C VAL A 72 12.12 3.90 6.04
N LEU A 73 12.69 2.90 6.73
CA LEU A 73 12.33 1.50 6.55
C LEU A 73 10.84 1.26 6.85
N HIS A 74 10.32 1.81 7.94
CA HIS A 74 8.90 1.69 8.29
C HIS A 74 8.00 2.31 7.20
N TRP A 75 8.35 3.49 6.69
CA TRP A 75 7.61 4.13 5.60
C TRP A 75 7.58 3.28 4.33
N THR A 76 8.72 2.74 3.92
CA THR A 76 8.78 1.90 2.71
C THR A 76 7.97 0.62 2.88
N LEU A 77 8.04 -0.03 4.05
CA LEU A 77 7.26 -1.23 4.36
C LEU A 77 5.76 -0.94 4.35
N VAL A 78 5.33 0.16 4.97
CA VAL A 78 3.93 0.57 4.96
C VAL A 78 3.45 0.93 3.54
N LEU A 79 4.22 1.71 2.78
CA LEU A 79 3.86 2.02 1.39
C LEU A 79 3.70 0.76 0.55
N THR A 80 4.58 -0.22 0.74
CA THR A 80 4.52 -1.52 0.04
C THR A 80 3.22 -2.28 0.39
N VAL A 81 2.89 -2.39 1.67
CA VAL A 81 1.66 -3.05 2.13
C VAL A 81 0.41 -2.30 1.66
N GLY A 82 0.45 -0.97 1.68
CA GLY A 82 -0.58 -0.10 1.13
C GLY A 82 -0.81 -0.37 -0.35
N LEU A 83 0.26 -0.37 -1.14
CA LEU A 83 0.18 -0.65 -2.57
C LEU A 83 -0.41 -2.04 -2.84
N ALA A 84 0.04 -3.06 -2.12
CA ALA A 84 -0.51 -4.41 -2.23
C ALA A 84 -2.02 -4.42 -1.95
N CYS A 85 -2.46 -3.79 -0.86
CA CYS A 85 -3.88 -3.69 -0.52
C CYS A 85 -4.69 -2.89 -1.56
N PHE A 86 -4.12 -1.82 -2.12
CA PHE A 86 -4.74 -1.03 -3.18
C PHE A 86 -4.98 -1.89 -4.43
N ILE A 87 -3.97 -2.65 -4.85
CA ILE A 87 -4.07 -3.57 -5.99
C ILE A 87 -5.20 -4.57 -5.78
N VAL A 88 -5.30 -5.22 -4.61
CA VAL A 88 -6.38 -6.21 -4.40
C VAL A 88 -7.76 -5.54 -4.35
N ARG A 89 -7.89 -4.31 -3.83
CA ARG A 89 -9.15 -3.55 -3.93
C ARG A 89 -9.53 -3.22 -5.38
N VAL A 90 -8.56 -2.93 -6.23
CA VAL A 90 -8.79 -2.70 -7.67
C VAL A 90 -9.21 -4.01 -8.34
N MET A 91 -8.52 -5.12 -8.05
CA MET A 91 -8.86 -6.46 -8.58
C MET A 91 -10.27 -6.92 -8.18
N LYS A 92 -10.69 -6.62 -6.95
CA LYS A 92 -12.05 -6.91 -6.45
C LYS A 92 -13.08 -5.80 -6.78
N GLY A 93 -12.67 -4.78 -7.54
CA GLY A 93 -13.52 -3.65 -7.92
C GLY A 93 -14.72 -4.07 -8.80
N PRO A 94 -15.67 -3.15 -9.06
CA PRO A 94 -16.81 -3.44 -9.92
C PRO A 94 -16.34 -3.82 -11.32
N ALA A 95 -16.93 -4.88 -11.89
CA ALA A 95 -16.68 -5.21 -13.29
C ALA A 95 -17.22 -4.10 -14.20
N TYR A 96 -16.31 -3.42 -14.86
CA TYR A 96 -16.63 -2.48 -15.93
C TYR A 96 -16.77 -3.25 -17.23
N VAL A 97 -17.73 -2.86 -18.07
CA VAL A 97 -17.90 -3.45 -19.40
C VAL A 97 -16.60 -3.26 -20.18
N ALA A 98 -15.92 -4.36 -20.50
CA ALA A 98 -14.81 -4.33 -21.43
C ALA A 98 -15.34 -4.16 -22.87
N ASP A 99 -14.50 -3.63 -23.76
CA ASP A 99 -14.86 -3.55 -25.18
C ASP A 99 -15.19 -4.96 -25.69
N PRO A 100 -16.38 -5.17 -26.30
CA PRO A 100 -16.76 -6.47 -26.83
C PRO A 100 -15.83 -6.83 -27.99
N TYR A 101 -15.06 -7.91 -27.83
CA TYR A 101 -14.29 -8.48 -28.93
C TYR A 101 -15.18 -9.46 -29.72
N PRO A 102 -15.23 -9.37 -31.07
CA PRO A 102 -15.99 -10.32 -31.86
C PRO A 102 -15.35 -11.72 -31.75
N LEU A 103 -16.06 -12.65 -31.13
CA LEU A 103 -15.66 -14.05 -31.11
C LEU A 103 -15.91 -14.65 -32.50
N PRO A 104 -14.90 -15.25 -33.16
CA PRO A 104 -15.11 -16.02 -34.38
C PRO A 104 -16.04 -17.19 -34.05
N VAL A 105 -17.12 -17.31 -34.83
CA VAL A 105 -18.02 -18.47 -34.73
C VAL A 105 -17.27 -19.65 -35.32
N LEU A 106 -16.98 -20.68 -34.52
CA LEU A 106 -16.48 -21.93 -35.08
C LEU A 106 -17.61 -22.56 -35.92
N PRO A 107 -17.31 -23.10 -37.11
CA PRO A 107 -18.27 -23.92 -37.84
C PRO A 107 -18.78 -25.04 -36.93
N GLU A 108 -20.09 -25.23 -36.86
CA GLU A 108 -20.64 -26.37 -36.14
C GLU A 108 -20.16 -27.67 -36.79
N PRO A 109 -19.90 -28.75 -36.02
CA PRO A 109 -19.53 -30.05 -36.57
C PRO A 109 -20.72 -30.63 -37.37
N GLY A 110 -20.81 -30.25 -38.64
CA GLY A 110 -21.95 -30.57 -39.52
C GLY A 110 -22.07 -29.69 -40.75
N ASP A 111 -21.41 -28.53 -40.77
CA ASP A 111 -21.47 -27.55 -41.88
C ASP A 111 -20.49 -27.86 -43.05
N GLY A 112 -20.14 -29.14 -43.21
CA GLY A 112 -19.36 -29.61 -44.35
C GLY A 112 -20.25 -29.82 -45.58
N PRO A 113 -19.76 -29.55 -46.81
CA PRO A 113 -20.54 -29.82 -48.01
C PRO A 113 -20.91 -31.30 -48.08
N GLN A 114 -22.21 -31.58 -48.10
CA GLN A 114 -22.76 -32.90 -48.43
C GLN A 114 -22.53 -33.12 -49.93
N GLY A 115 -21.36 -33.65 -50.27
CA GLY A 115 -21.00 -34.12 -51.61
C GLY A 115 -21.18 -35.62 -51.74
#